data_AF-A0A6G3S5M8-F1
#
_entry.id   AF-A0A6G3S5M8-F1
#
_cell.length_a   1.000
_cell.length_b   1.000
_cell.length_c   1.000
_cell.angle_alpha   90.00
_cell.angle_beta   90.00
_cell.angle_gamma   90.00
#
_symmetry.space_group_name_H-M   'P 1'
#
loop_
_entity.id
_entity.type
_entity.pdbx_description
1 polymer ?
#
loop_
_entity_poly.entity_id
_entity_poly.type
_entity_poly.pdbx_seq_one_letter_code
_entity_poly.pdbx_strand_id
1 'polypeptide(L)'
;IVLDKTGTVTTGRMTLLATHLAEGATEAEVLRLAGALEHSSEHPIAQAVAAGAAAATGTLPTPEDFANVAGLGVQGVVEGHAVLVGREQLLKEWEIHLPAELARAKSAAEAAGRTAVAVAWDG
;
A
#
# COMPACT_ATOMS: atom_id res chain seq x y z
N ILE A 1 -3.36 2.96 2.17
CA ILE A 1 -4.02 1.65 2.43
C ILE A 1 -3.88 1.30 3.92
N VAL A 2 -4.91 0.77 4.57
CA VAL A 2 -4.87 0.33 5.99
C VAL A 2 -5.08 -1.18 6.07
N LEU A 3 -4.08 -1.88 6.63
CA LEU A 3 -4.04 -3.33 6.85
C LEU A 3 -4.13 -3.63 8.34
N ASP A 4 -4.61 -4.79 8.74
CA ASP A 4 -4.61 -5.22 10.15
C ASP A 4 -3.59 -6.33 10.41
N LYS A 5 -3.09 -6.36 11.64
CA LYS A 5 -2.49 -7.53 12.27
C LYS A 5 -3.59 -8.25 13.08
N THR A 6 -4.80 -8.43 12.53
CA THR A 6 -5.82 -9.24 13.20
C THR A 6 -5.35 -10.68 13.23
N GLY A 7 -4.89 -11.05 14.42
CA GLY A 7 -4.37 -12.36 14.76
C GLY A 7 -3.97 -12.38 16.23
N THR A 8 -4.83 -11.90 17.13
CA THR A 8 -4.88 -12.45 18.48
C THR A 8 -5.18 -13.94 18.33
N VAL A 9 -4.11 -14.75 18.32
CA VAL A 9 -4.12 -16.20 18.48
C VAL A 9 -5.21 -16.90 17.65
N THR A 10 -5.15 -16.82 16.31
CA THR A 10 -5.76 -17.81 15.39
C THR A 10 -5.38 -17.47 13.93
N THR A 11 -4.66 -18.38 13.26
CA THR A 11 -4.36 -18.47 11.80
C THR A 11 -3.24 -17.65 11.13
N GLY A 12 -2.78 -16.51 11.67
CA GLY A 12 -1.50 -15.89 11.23
C GLY A 12 -1.41 -15.36 9.78
N ARG A 13 -2.54 -15.06 9.12
CA ARG A 13 -2.57 -14.48 7.77
C ARG A 13 -3.03 -13.01 7.83
N MET A 14 -2.23 -12.10 7.26
CA MET A 14 -2.58 -10.67 7.16
C MET A 14 -3.62 -10.45 6.05
N THR A 15 -4.52 -9.48 6.25
CA THR A 15 -5.58 -9.15 5.28
C THR A 15 -5.75 -7.63 5.16
N LEU A 16 -6.07 -7.18 3.94
CA LEU A 16 -6.48 -5.81 3.66
C LEU A 16 -7.85 -5.50 4.28
N LEU A 17 -7.94 -4.44 5.09
CA LEU A 17 -9.20 -4.05 5.74
C LEU A 17 -9.87 -2.83 5.10
N ALA A 18 -9.09 -1.82 4.77
CA ALA A 18 -9.64 -0.54 4.31
C ALA A 18 -8.68 0.19 3.38
N THR A 19 -9.27 0.90 2.43
CA THR A 19 -8.58 1.83 1.54
C THR A 19 -9.05 3.24 1.87
N HIS A 20 -8.12 4.14 2.18
CA HIS A 20 -8.41 5.56 2.33
C HIS A 20 -7.81 6.29 1.13
N LEU A 21 -8.61 7.13 0.49
CA LEU A 21 -8.30 7.72 -0.82
C LEU A 21 -7.97 9.20 -0.65
N ALA A 22 -7.00 9.68 -1.44
CA ALA A 22 -6.84 11.11 -1.67
C ALA A 22 -7.97 11.63 -2.57
N GLU A 23 -8.16 12.95 -2.60
CA GLU A 23 -9.12 13.58 -3.50
C GLU A 23 -8.79 13.23 -4.96
N GLY A 24 -9.80 12.87 -5.75
CA GLY A 24 -9.65 12.52 -7.16
C GLY A 24 -9.20 11.07 -7.43
N ALA A 25 -8.69 10.35 -6.44
CA ALA A 25 -8.31 8.95 -6.58
C ALA A 25 -9.51 8.00 -6.43
N THR A 26 -9.48 6.88 -7.14
CA THR A 26 -10.47 5.80 -6.96
C THR A 26 -9.88 4.62 -6.21
N GLU A 27 -10.71 3.85 -5.50
CA GLU A 27 -10.26 2.65 -4.81
C GLU A 27 -9.68 1.61 -5.79
N ALA A 28 -10.31 1.45 -6.96
CA ALA A 28 -9.83 0.52 -7.99
C ALA A 28 -8.42 0.90 -8.48
N GLU A 29 -8.16 2.19 -8.71
CA GLU A 29 -6.84 2.69 -9.14
C GLU A 29 -5.77 2.46 -8.06
N VAL A 30 -6.05 2.86 -6.82
CA VAL A 30 -5.12 2.68 -5.69
C VAL A 30 -4.79 1.21 -5.48
N LEU A 31 -5.80 0.34 -5.51
CA LEU A 31 -5.60 -1.11 -5.32
C LEU A 31 -4.87 -1.72 -6.50
N ARG A 32 -5.17 -1.33 -7.74
CA ARG A 32 -4.48 -1.84 -8.93
C ARG A 32 -2.99 -1.48 -8.89
N LEU A 33 -2.65 -0.22 -8.65
CA LEU A 33 -1.26 0.24 -8.62
C LEU A 33 -0.48 -0.33 -7.42
N ALA A 34 -1.03 -0.22 -6.21
CA ALA A 34 -0.36 -0.73 -5.01
C ALA A 34 -0.26 -2.25 -5.01
N GLY A 35 -1.34 -2.93 -5.42
CA GLY A 35 -1.40 -4.38 -5.51
C GLY A 35 -0.40 -4.93 -6.50
N ALA A 36 -0.32 -4.34 -7.70
CA ALA A 36 0.66 -4.72 -8.72
C ALA A 36 2.09 -4.60 -8.19
N LEU A 37 2.43 -3.48 -7.56
CA LEU A 37 3.76 -3.28 -7.03
C LEU A 37 4.09 -4.27 -5.89
N GLU A 38 3.15 -4.44 -4.96
CA GLU A 38 3.32 -5.33 -3.80
C GLU A 38 3.29 -6.83 -4.19
N HIS A 39 2.76 -7.19 -5.36
CA HIS A 39 2.74 -8.56 -5.85
C HIS A 39 4.16 -9.14 -6.02
N SER A 40 5.15 -8.29 -6.28
CA SER A 40 6.56 -8.66 -6.42
C SER A 40 7.33 -8.76 -5.09
N SER A 41 6.69 -8.45 -3.95
CA SER A 41 7.33 -8.46 -2.62
C SER A 41 6.93 -9.69 -1.81
N GLU A 42 7.90 -10.31 -1.12
CA GLU A 42 7.65 -11.48 -0.25
C GLU A 42 7.14 -11.08 1.15
N HIS A 43 7.03 -9.79 1.45
CA HIS A 43 6.64 -9.32 2.79
C HIS A 43 5.17 -9.68 3.10
N PRO A 44 4.82 -10.17 4.31
CA PRO A 44 3.44 -10.55 4.63
C PRO A 44 2.39 -9.44 4.44
N ILE A 45 2.78 -8.18 4.70
CA ILE A 45 1.98 -6.98 4.42
C ILE A 45 1.71 -6.85 2.92
N ALA A 46 2.76 -6.97 2.09
CA ALA A 46 2.67 -6.86 0.65
C ALA A 46 1.74 -7.91 0.05
N GLN A 47 1.90 -9.16 0.51
CA GLN A 47 1.05 -10.28 0.11
C GLN A 47 -0.43 -10.04 0.45
N ALA A 48 -0.71 -9.42 1.60
CA ALA A 48 -2.08 -9.06 1.97
C ALA A 48 -2.67 -7.94 1.09
N VAL A 49 -1.86 -6.94 0.71
CA VAL A 49 -2.26 -5.89 -0.23
C VAL A 49 -2.50 -6.47 -1.61
N ALA A 50 -1.56 -7.25 -2.15
CA ALA A 50 -1.65 -7.87 -3.47
C ALA A 50 -2.87 -8.81 -3.56
N ALA A 51 -3.13 -9.62 -2.52
CA ALA A 51 -4.30 -10.49 -2.49
C ALA A 51 -5.61 -9.69 -2.44
N GLY A 52 -5.68 -8.65 -1.61
CA GLY A 52 -6.86 -7.78 -1.53
C GLY A 52 -7.12 -7.03 -2.83
N ALA A 53 -6.07 -6.52 -3.46
CA ALA A 53 -6.14 -5.85 -4.75
C ALA A 53 -6.59 -6.81 -5.85
N ALA A 54 -5.98 -7.99 -5.96
CA ALA A 54 -6.36 -8.98 -6.97
C ALA A 54 -7.82 -9.41 -6.85
N ALA A 55 -8.35 -9.51 -5.62
CA ALA A 55 -9.76 -9.80 -5.38
C ALA A 55 -10.70 -8.66 -5.84
N ALA A 56 -10.26 -7.40 -5.74
CA ALA A 56 -11.06 -6.24 -6.09
C ALA A 56 -10.95 -5.84 -7.57
N THR A 57 -9.76 -5.97 -8.17
CA THR A 57 -9.44 -5.44 -9.50
C THR A 57 -9.17 -6.52 -10.54
N GLY A 58 -9.12 -7.80 -10.14
CA GLY A 58 -8.75 -8.92 -10.99
C GLY A 58 -7.24 -9.06 -11.16
N THR A 59 -6.80 -9.54 -12.33
CA THR A 59 -5.37 -9.75 -12.62
C THR A 59 -4.57 -8.46 -12.46
N LEU A 60 -3.51 -8.53 -11.66
CA LEU A 60 -2.61 -7.41 -11.43
C LEU A 60 -1.51 -7.36 -12.50
N PRO A 61 -1.17 -6.17 -13.03
CA PRO A 61 -0.04 -6.04 -13.93
C PRO A 61 1.28 -6.34 -13.22
N THR A 62 2.29 -6.76 -13.98
CA THR A 62 3.66 -6.93 -13.47
C THR A 62 4.35 -5.56 -13.44
N PRO A 63 4.96 -5.16 -12.31
CA PRO A 63 5.71 -3.91 -12.24
C PRO A 63 7.04 -4.01 -13.00
N GLU A 64 7.47 -2.89 -13.56
CA GLU A 64 8.82 -2.67 -14.08
C GLU A 64 9.69 -2.01 -12.99
N ASP A 65 11.00 -2.19 -13.06
CA ASP A 65 11.98 -1.57 -12.14
C ASP A 65 11.66 -1.71 -10.64
N PHE A 66 11.03 -2.83 -10.27
CA PHE A 66 10.71 -3.13 -8.87
C PHE A 66 11.97 -3.12 -8.01
N ALA A 67 11.94 -2.34 -6.94
CA ALA A 67 13.02 -2.25 -5.97
C ALA A 67 12.48 -2.21 -4.53
N ASN A 68 13.12 -2.99 -3.66
CA ASN A 68 12.92 -2.89 -2.21
C ASN A 68 13.74 -1.72 -1.67
N VAL A 69 13.09 -0.82 -0.96
CA VAL A 69 13.73 0.27 -0.23
C VAL A 69 13.85 -0.14 1.24
N ALA A 70 15.07 -0.51 1.64
CA ALA A 70 15.34 -1.18 2.91
C ALA A 70 14.76 -0.43 4.11
N GLY A 71 13.87 -1.10 4.85
CA GLY A 71 13.22 -0.55 6.03
C GLY A 71 12.09 0.46 5.75
N LEU A 72 11.86 0.83 4.49
CA LEU A 72 10.90 1.86 4.10
C LEU A 72 9.72 1.31 3.29
N GLY A 73 9.94 0.44 2.31
CA GLY A 73 8.88 -0.06 1.44
C GLY A 73 9.40 -0.58 0.11
N VAL A 74 8.59 -0.40 -0.93
CA VAL A 74 8.88 -0.79 -2.31
C VAL A 74 8.57 0.36 -3.28
N GLN A 75 9.26 0.36 -4.41
CA GLN A 75 9.04 1.29 -5.50
C GLN A 75 9.14 0.57 -6.85
N GLY A 76 8.55 1.14 -7.90
CA GLY A 76 8.65 0.63 -9.26
C GLY A 76 7.72 1.37 -10.20
N VAL A 77 7.58 0.86 -11.42
CA VAL A 77 6.68 1.42 -12.44
C VAL A 77 5.55 0.44 -12.71
N VAL A 78 4.30 0.91 -12.64
CA VAL A 78 3.10 0.12 -12.93
C VAL A 78 2.28 0.83 -13.99
N GLU A 79 2.07 0.21 -15.15
CA GLU A 79 1.29 0.80 -16.26
C GLU A 79 1.77 2.21 -16.66
N GLY A 80 3.06 2.49 -16.51
CA GLY A 80 3.68 3.78 -16.82
C GLY A 80 3.70 4.78 -15.66
N HIS A 81 3.09 4.46 -14.52
CA HIS A 81 3.09 5.30 -13.31
C HIS A 81 4.27 4.95 -12.41
N ALA A 82 4.97 5.96 -11.88
CA ALA A 82 6.02 5.75 -10.88
C ALA A 82 5.37 5.58 -9.50
N VAL A 83 5.32 4.35 -8.98
CA VAL A 83 4.56 3.99 -7.77
C VAL A 83 5.49 3.75 -6.58
N LEU A 84 5.08 4.27 -5.42
CA LEU A 84 5.71 4.04 -4.11
C LEU A 84 4.69 3.41 -3.17
N VAL A 85 5.07 2.34 -2.47
CA VAL A 85 4.27 1.75 -1.39
C VAL A 85 5.13 1.51 -0.16
N GLY A 86 4.75 2.07 0.98
CA GLY A 86 5.52 1.86 2.22
C GLY A 86 5.24 2.85 3.34
N ARG A 87 6.26 3.10 4.15
CA ARG A 87 6.25 4.10 5.22
C ARG A 87 6.19 5.50 4.62
N GLU A 88 5.59 6.42 5.36
CA GLU A 88 5.53 7.85 4.97
C GLU A 88 6.91 8.46 4.71
N GLN A 89 7.98 7.97 5.34
CA GLN A 89 9.34 8.40 5.07
C GLN A 89 9.78 8.14 3.62
N LEU A 90 9.36 7.03 3.00
CA LEU A 90 9.63 6.75 1.59
C LEU A 90 9.06 7.85 0.68
N LEU A 91 7.80 8.23 0.93
CA LEU A 91 7.11 9.25 0.14
C LEU A 91 7.77 10.62 0.33
N LYS A 92 8.21 10.94 1.56
CA LYS A 92 8.92 12.19 1.86
C LYS A 92 10.25 12.33 1.13
N GLU A 93 10.96 11.23 0.86
CA GLU A 93 12.18 11.24 0.06
C GLU A 93 11.93 11.66 -1.40
N TRP A 94 10.68 11.55 -1.86
CA TRP A 94 10.21 12.01 -3.16
C TRP A 94 9.45 13.34 -3.09
N GLU A 95 9.54 14.08 -1.98
CA GLU A 95 8.79 15.31 -1.69
C GLU A 95 7.25 15.14 -1.71
N ILE A 96 6.76 13.91 -1.58
CA ILE A 96 5.33 13.60 -1.53
C ILE A 96 4.87 13.60 -0.07
N HIS A 97 3.90 14.46 0.22
CA HIS A 97 3.34 14.61 1.56
C HIS A 97 1.90 14.09 1.62
N LEU A 98 1.59 13.29 2.64
CA LEU A 98 0.22 12.85 2.87
C LEU A 98 -0.69 14.05 3.17
N PRO A 99 -1.84 14.18 2.48
CA PRO A 99 -2.89 15.10 2.88
C PRO A 99 -3.29 14.89 4.34
N ALA A 100 -3.71 15.97 5.01
CA ALA A 100 -3.99 15.96 6.45
C ALA A 100 -5.07 14.94 6.86
N GLU A 101 -6.00 14.61 5.96
CA GLU A 101 -7.01 13.57 6.17
C GLU A 101 -6.40 12.17 6.16
N LEU A 102 -5.53 11.87 5.19
CA LEU A 102 -4.85 10.57 5.10
C LEU A 102 -3.87 10.37 6.25
N ALA A 103 -3.17 11.43 6.67
CA ALA A 103 -2.32 11.39 7.86
C ALA A 103 -3.13 11.03 9.11
N ARG A 104 -4.32 11.63 9.28
CA ARG A 104 -5.24 11.30 10.39
C ARG A 104 -5.76 9.87 10.32
N ALA A 105 -6.16 9.39 9.13
CA ALA A 105 -6.62 8.02 8.93
C ALA A 105 -5.52 7.01 9.26
N LYS A 106 -4.29 7.27 8.83
CA LYS A 106 -3.09 6.48 9.16
C LYS A 106 -2.87 6.40 10.67
N SER A 107 -2.83 7.54 11.35
CA SER A 107 -2.63 7.58 12.81
C SER A 107 -3.75 6.86 13.57
N ALA A 108 -5.01 7.01 13.14
CA ALA A 108 -6.15 6.33 13.77
C ALA A 108 -6.07 4.81 13.61
N ALA A 109 -5.64 4.32 12.45
CA ALA A 109 -5.42 2.90 12.21
C ALA A 109 -4.29 2.36 13.11
N GLU A 110 -3.14 3.03 13.15
CA GLU A 110 -2.00 2.64 13.98
C GLU A 110 -2.36 2.61 15.47
N ALA A 111 -3.12 3.61 15.95
CA ALA A 111 -3.63 3.65 17.31
C ALA A 111 -4.59 2.49 17.64
N ALA A 112 -5.28 1.95 16.64
CA ALA A 112 -6.13 0.77 16.78
C ALA A 112 -5.36 -0.56 16.68
N GLY A 113 -4.02 -0.53 16.64
CA GLY A 113 -3.17 -1.73 16.52
C GLY A 113 -3.06 -2.28 15.10
N ARG A 114 -3.52 -1.52 14.11
CA ARG A 114 -3.47 -1.88 12.68
C ARG A 114 -2.16 -1.40 12.06
N THR A 115 -1.82 -1.99 10.92
CA THR A 115 -0.65 -1.61 10.12
C THR A 115 -1.09 -0.76 8.92
N ALA A 116 -0.69 0.51 8.87
CA ALA A 116 -1.01 1.37 7.74
C ALA A 116 0.20 1.55 6.81
N VAL A 117 -0.03 1.44 5.50
CA VAL A 117 0.96 1.74 4.46
C VAL A 117 0.47 2.88 3.57
N ALA A 118 1.37 3.78 3.23
CA ALA A 118 1.11 4.85 2.29
C ALA A 118 1.37 4.38 0.86
N VAL A 119 0.60 4.91 -0.08
CA VAL A 119 0.76 4.68 -1.52
C VAL A 119 0.80 6.05 -2.18
N ALA A 120 1.72 6.24 -3.12
CA ALA A 120 1.78 7.42 -3.97
C ALA A 120 2.16 7.02 -5.39
N TRP A 121 1.74 7.81 -6.37
CA TRP A 121 2.22 7.70 -7.74
C TRP A 121 2.30 9.09 -8.38
N ASP A 122 3.28 9.25 -9.28
CA ASP A 122 3.49 10.44 -10.13
C ASP A 122 3.71 11.80 -9.45
N GLY A 123 3.99 11.84 -8.13
CA GLY A 123 4.32 13.06 -7.40
C GLY A 123 3.12 13.69 -6.70
#